data_AF-G0UXZ9-F1
#
_entry.id   AF-G0UXZ9-F1
#
_cell.length_a   1.000
_cell.length_b   1.000
_cell.length_c   1.000
_cell.angle_alpha   90.00
_cell.angle_beta   90.00
_cell.angle_gamma   90.00
#
_symmetry.space_group_name_H-M   'P 1'
#
loop_
_entity.id
_entity.type
_entity.pdbx_description
1 polymer ?
#
loop_
_entity_poly.entity_id
_entity_poly.type
_entity_poly.pdbx_seq_one_letter_code
_entity_poly.pdbx_strand_id
1 'polypeptide(L)'
;MQKELFSHILSKVAGLSHRNVAAIPYGEWFHHYVQGLKAYRNKGDSEKGSSDFRAAGYNVDVALLSSVVSQKWTEVVLINDTRREVTQSTSPGEVAWWRKSAEAAWLSPANNFRRIELVTTSFLNEPLLAGKAIGSWTEAARQSGAATSQDAGNTRNQHSDKYDCHETLAVVVPFTCLFQLRSEAFPRALTTRGNDAAPEEARSLQERRARLSTLSSLHQLMQIQCCSGGRMRNVELVVWSPVHEFHAILHLPRVRPGLPKPIADHFTLERVCECDVTRCAYLAHYLTLTKKETPLVLLAPQTHQAALQQLAIMGNCISKRSSCKVEAQHQSRLKDASVHRKAVSSCSKLVRRMTTREENLRQMMVP
;
A
#
# COMPACT_ATOMS: atom_id res chain seq x y z
N MET A 1 -30.37 21.21 6.85
CA MET A 1 -29.56 20.34 5.96
C MET A 1 -28.08 20.61 6.22
N GLN A 2 -27.43 19.78 7.04
CA GLN A 2 -25.96 19.80 7.13
C GLN A 2 -25.43 19.39 5.75
N LYS A 3 -24.69 20.28 5.07
CA LYS A 3 -23.88 19.86 3.92
C LYS A 3 -22.84 18.87 4.44
N GLU A 4 -23.10 17.59 4.24
CA GLU A 4 -22.24 16.47 4.61
C GLU A 4 -20.81 16.76 4.11
N LEU A 5 -19.87 16.72 5.04
CA LEU A 5 -18.46 16.93 4.77
C LEU A 5 -17.98 15.90 3.73
N PHE A 6 -17.22 16.35 2.73
CA PHE A 6 -16.76 15.53 1.60
C PHE A 6 -17.85 14.89 0.71
N SER A 7 -19.13 15.29 0.82
CA SER A 7 -20.22 14.84 -0.07
C SER A 7 -19.90 15.00 -1.57
N HIS A 8 -19.10 16.00 -1.94
CA HIS A 8 -18.64 16.18 -3.31
C HIS A 8 -17.73 15.03 -3.81
N ILE A 9 -16.90 14.47 -2.94
CA ILE A 9 -16.06 13.31 -3.28
C ILE A 9 -16.96 12.09 -3.48
N LEU A 10 -17.89 11.83 -2.57
CA LEU A 10 -18.79 10.67 -2.64
C LEU A 10 -19.69 10.73 -3.89
N SER A 11 -20.26 11.89 -4.19
CA SER A 11 -21.04 12.10 -5.41
C SER A 11 -20.21 11.92 -6.69
N LYS A 12 -18.94 12.35 -6.68
CA LYS A 12 -18.02 12.07 -7.78
C LYS A 12 -17.78 10.58 -7.97
N VAL A 13 -17.47 9.83 -6.91
CA VAL A 13 -17.30 8.36 -7.01
C VAL A 13 -18.58 7.70 -7.56
N ALA A 14 -19.76 8.13 -7.10
CA ALA A 14 -21.04 7.63 -7.55
C ALA A 14 -21.31 7.90 -9.05
N GLY A 15 -20.87 9.06 -9.55
CA GLY A 15 -21.04 9.49 -10.94
C GLY A 15 -20.05 8.90 -11.94
N LEU A 16 -19.02 8.19 -11.49
CA LEU A 16 -18.03 7.58 -12.38
C LEU A 16 -18.58 6.33 -13.07
N SER A 17 -18.25 6.19 -14.36
CA SER A 17 -18.50 4.98 -15.13
C SER A 17 -17.85 3.78 -14.43
N HIS A 18 -18.65 2.74 -14.14
CA HIS A 18 -18.21 1.57 -13.38
C HIS A 18 -17.60 1.89 -12.00
N ARG A 19 -17.86 3.09 -11.46
CA ARG A 19 -17.30 3.59 -10.19
C ARG A 19 -15.79 3.40 -10.11
N ASN A 20 -15.05 3.58 -11.20
CA ASN A 20 -13.60 3.41 -11.24
C ASN A 20 -12.89 4.72 -10.87
N VAL A 21 -12.44 4.87 -9.62
CA VAL A 21 -11.79 6.12 -9.15
C VAL A 21 -10.51 6.46 -9.91
N ALA A 22 -9.86 5.49 -10.54
CA ALA A 22 -8.69 5.72 -11.37
C ALA A 22 -8.98 6.52 -12.66
N ALA A 23 -10.25 6.73 -13.01
CA ALA A 23 -10.66 7.62 -14.10
C ALA A 23 -10.34 9.10 -13.82
N ILE A 24 -10.27 9.50 -12.55
CA ILE A 24 -9.89 10.86 -12.12
C ILE A 24 -8.44 10.83 -11.64
N PRO A 25 -7.54 11.75 -12.05
CA PRO A 25 -6.17 11.82 -11.56
C PRO A 25 -6.06 11.89 -10.03
N TYR A 26 -4.98 11.34 -9.46
CA TYR A 26 -4.75 11.40 -8.02
C TYR A 26 -4.73 12.85 -7.48
N GLY A 27 -4.07 13.76 -8.20
CA GLY A 27 -4.01 15.19 -7.83
C GLY A 27 -5.39 15.84 -7.73
N GLU A 28 -6.35 15.43 -8.57
CA GLU A 28 -7.74 15.92 -8.50
C GLU A 28 -8.49 15.39 -7.27
N TRP A 29 -8.29 14.12 -6.90
CA TRP A 29 -8.85 13.59 -5.65
C TRP A 29 -8.31 14.32 -4.42
N PHE A 30 -7.00 14.56 -4.39
CA PHE A 30 -6.37 15.36 -3.35
C PHE A 30 -6.94 16.79 -3.33
N HIS A 31 -7.13 17.41 -4.50
CA HIS A 31 -7.73 18.74 -4.61
C HIS A 31 -9.13 18.79 -4.02
N HIS A 32 -10.01 17.84 -4.35
CA HIS A 32 -11.36 17.76 -3.80
C HIS A 32 -11.35 17.56 -2.28
N TYR A 33 -10.41 16.77 -1.77
CA TYR A 33 -10.21 16.61 -0.34
C TYR A 33 -9.82 17.95 0.32
N VAL A 34 -8.87 18.69 -0.23
CA VAL A 34 -8.47 20.01 0.28
C VAL A 34 -9.61 21.03 0.22
N GLN A 35 -10.41 21.03 -0.83
CA GLN A 35 -11.62 21.87 -0.92
C GLN A 35 -12.61 21.55 0.20
N GLY A 36 -12.85 20.27 0.48
CA GLY A 36 -13.68 19.83 1.60
C GLY A 36 -13.15 20.31 2.95
N LEU A 37 -11.84 20.22 3.17
CA LEU A 37 -11.19 20.73 4.39
C LEU A 37 -11.35 22.24 4.56
N LYS A 38 -11.17 23.03 3.49
CA LYS A 38 -11.36 24.48 3.52
C LYS A 38 -12.80 24.85 3.85
N ALA A 39 -13.77 24.18 3.22
CA ALA A 39 -15.18 24.39 3.48
C ALA A 39 -15.57 24.04 4.93
N TYR A 40 -14.95 23.03 5.53
CA TYR A 40 -15.14 22.67 6.93
C TYR A 40 -14.58 23.73 7.88
N ARG A 41 -13.32 24.14 7.68
CA ARG A 41 -12.65 25.13 8.55
C ARG A 41 -13.38 26.47 8.58
N ASN A 42 -13.95 26.89 7.46
CA ASN A 42 -14.70 28.14 7.36
C ASN A 42 -16.03 28.13 8.15
N LYS A 43 -16.51 26.96 8.61
CA LYS A 43 -17.77 26.85 9.37
C LYS A 43 -17.64 27.05 10.88
N GLY A 44 -16.43 27.20 11.44
CA GLY A 44 -16.23 27.64 12.84
C GLY A 44 -16.64 26.66 13.96
N ASP A 45 -17.23 25.50 13.67
CA ASP A 45 -17.68 24.52 14.68
C ASP A 45 -16.53 23.65 15.19
N SER A 46 -15.71 24.20 16.11
CA SER A 46 -14.43 23.61 16.51
C SER A 46 -14.49 22.40 17.46
N GLU A 47 -15.59 22.15 18.19
CA GLU A 47 -15.60 21.12 19.24
C GLU A 47 -16.59 19.96 19.03
N LYS A 48 -17.77 20.20 18.45
CA LYS A 48 -18.70 19.11 18.06
C LYS A 48 -18.31 18.41 16.75
N GLY A 49 -17.45 19.03 15.92
CA GLY A 49 -17.15 18.54 14.57
C GLY A 49 -16.05 17.47 14.45
N SER A 50 -15.35 17.10 15.53
CA SER A 50 -14.24 16.12 15.45
C SER A 50 -14.71 14.69 15.13
N SER A 51 -15.81 14.25 15.74
CA SER A 51 -16.42 12.94 15.43
C SER A 51 -16.96 12.89 14.00
N ASP A 52 -17.61 13.96 13.57
CA ASP A 52 -18.24 14.07 12.26
C ASP A 52 -17.17 14.17 11.16
N PHE A 53 -16.07 14.86 11.45
CA PHE A 53 -14.89 14.91 10.59
C PHE A 53 -14.28 13.52 10.40
N ARG A 54 -14.08 12.78 11.49
CA ARG A 54 -13.54 11.42 11.43
C ARG A 54 -14.47 10.47 10.69
N ALA A 55 -15.78 10.56 10.91
CA ALA A 55 -16.78 9.76 10.21
C ALA A 55 -16.81 10.07 8.70
N ALA A 56 -16.77 11.36 8.33
CA ALA A 56 -16.72 11.76 6.92
C ALA A 56 -15.40 11.33 6.23
N GLY A 57 -14.27 11.42 6.94
CA GLY A 57 -12.99 10.91 6.46
C GLY A 57 -13.02 9.39 6.23
N TYR A 58 -13.61 8.65 7.17
CA TYR A 58 -13.84 7.21 7.03
C TYR A 58 -14.68 6.87 5.78
N ASN A 59 -15.76 7.64 5.51
CA ASN A 59 -16.59 7.43 4.32
C ASN A 59 -15.78 7.63 3.02
N VAL A 60 -14.88 8.64 2.98
CA VAL A 60 -13.97 8.86 1.85
C VAL A 60 -13.01 7.68 1.68
N ASP A 61 -12.40 7.22 2.78
CA ASP A 61 -11.48 6.08 2.75
C ASP A 61 -12.15 4.81 2.21
N VAL A 62 -13.34 4.48 2.72
CA VAL A 62 -14.10 3.30 2.27
C VAL A 62 -14.49 3.43 0.79
N ALA A 63 -14.98 4.59 0.35
CA ALA A 63 -15.39 4.79 -1.03
C ALA A 63 -14.23 4.65 -2.01
N LEU A 64 -13.09 5.27 -1.72
CA LEU A 64 -11.91 5.22 -2.58
C LEU A 64 -11.23 3.84 -2.53
N LEU A 65 -11.07 3.22 -1.36
CA LEU A 65 -10.44 1.91 -1.23
C LEU A 65 -11.28 0.82 -1.89
N SER A 66 -12.59 0.77 -1.60
CA SER A 66 -13.48 -0.22 -2.24
C SER A 66 -13.46 -0.05 -3.76
N SER A 67 -13.53 1.17 -4.28
CA SER A 67 -13.43 1.43 -5.72
C SER A 67 -12.13 0.89 -6.36
N VAL A 68 -10.99 1.01 -5.67
CA VAL A 68 -9.70 0.55 -6.20
C VAL A 68 -9.61 -0.99 -6.21
N VAL A 69 -10.07 -1.65 -5.15
CA VAL A 69 -9.89 -3.10 -4.99
C VAL A 69 -11.03 -3.95 -5.58
N SER A 70 -12.22 -3.37 -5.76
CA SER A 70 -13.39 -4.09 -6.26
C SER A 70 -13.21 -4.57 -7.70
N GLN A 71 -13.66 -5.79 -7.95
CA GLN A 71 -13.66 -6.35 -9.30
C GLN A 71 -14.90 -5.87 -10.06
N LYS A 72 -16.01 -5.65 -9.36
CA LYS A 72 -17.26 -5.18 -9.93
C LYS A 72 -17.64 -3.83 -9.37
N TRP A 73 -18.26 -2.99 -10.20
CA TRP A 73 -18.76 -1.68 -9.78
C TRP A 73 -19.83 -1.78 -8.69
N THR A 74 -20.58 -2.89 -8.63
CA THR A 74 -21.59 -3.17 -7.60
C THR A 74 -21.00 -3.42 -6.21
N GLU A 75 -19.71 -3.74 -6.13
CA GLU A 75 -19.00 -4.00 -4.86
C GLU A 75 -18.45 -2.70 -4.24
N VAL A 76 -18.49 -1.58 -4.97
CA VAL A 76 -18.00 -0.28 -4.47
C VAL A 76 -18.98 0.27 -3.44
N VAL A 77 -18.46 0.54 -2.25
CA VAL A 77 -19.26 0.96 -1.10
C VAL A 77 -19.32 2.48 -1.02
N LEU A 78 -20.55 3.00 -1.03
CA LEU A 78 -20.85 4.41 -0.80
C LEU A 78 -21.70 4.48 0.47
N ILE A 79 -21.08 4.93 1.56
CA ILE A 79 -21.77 5.05 2.85
C ILE A 79 -22.61 6.33 2.79
N ASN A 80 -23.93 6.16 2.67
CA ASN A 80 -24.89 7.24 2.86
C ASN A 80 -25.36 7.21 4.32
N ASP A 81 -25.39 8.36 5.00
CA ASP A 81 -25.71 8.51 6.44
C ASP A 81 -27.13 8.02 6.84
N THR A 82 -27.97 7.62 5.88
CA THR A 82 -29.37 7.22 6.11
C THR A 82 -29.62 5.73 6.32
N ARG A 83 -28.62 4.85 6.19
CA ARG A 83 -28.77 3.43 6.59
C ARG A 83 -27.55 2.91 7.33
N ARG A 84 -27.70 2.77 8.66
CA ARG A 84 -26.89 1.90 9.52
C ARG A 84 -26.96 0.40 9.15
N GLU A 85 -27.57 0.07 8.02
CA GLU A 85 -27.66 -1.29 7.53
C GLU A 85 -26.75 -1.44 6.32
N VAL A 86 -25.53 -1.93 6.59
CA VAL A 86 -24.75 -2.69 5.62
C VAL A 86 -25.61 -3.91 5.24
N THR A 87 -26.54 -3.74 4.32
CA THR A 87 -27.41 -4.81 3.84
C THR A 87 -26.69 -5.60 2.74
N GLN A 88 -26.15 -6.74 3.18
CA GLN A 88 -26.21 -8.06 2.53
C GLN A 88 -25.38 -8.41 1.29
N SER A 89 -24.51 -7.56 0.74
CA SER A 89 -23.65 -8.01 -0.41
C SER A 89 -22.14 -7.97 -0.18
N THR A 90 -21.67 -7.34 0.90
CA THR A 90 -20.24 -7.26 1.21
C THR A 90 -19.95 -8.21 2.37
N SER A 91 -18.97 -9.10 2.18
CA SER A 91 -18.62 -10.05 3.24
C SER A 91 -18.18 -9.30 4.51
N PRO A 92 -18.46 -9.80 5.72
CA PRO A 92 -18.06 -9.13 6.96
C PRO A 92 -16.56 -8.80 7.03
N GLY A 93 -15.72 -9.61 6.36
CA GLY A 93 -14.27 -9.42 6.28
C GLY A 93 -13.82 -8.25 5.40
N GLU A 94 -14.54 -7.93 4.32
CA GLU A 94 -14.22 -6.82 3.42
C GLU A 94 -14.40 -5.47 4.10
N VAL A 95 -15.52 -5.29 4.80
CA VAL A 95 -15.79 -4.06 5.58
C VAL A 95 -14.80 -3.93 6.75
N ALA A 96 -14.38 -5.05 7.33
CA ALA A 96 -13.48 -5.04 8.49
C ALA A 96 -12.08 -4.52 8.16
N TRP A 97 -11.48 -4.89 7.02
CA TRP A 97 -10.12 -4.45 6.71
C TRP A 97 -10.06 -3.01 6.19
N TRP A 98 -11.08 -2.54 5.47
CA TRP A 98 -11.20 -1.12 5.13
C TRP A 98 -11.27 -0.27 6.40
N ARG A 99 -12.04 -0.73 7.40
CA ARG A 99 -12.12 -0.05 8.69
C ARG A 99 -10.80 -0.02 9.42
N LYS A 100 -10.10 -1.16 9.52
CA LYS A 100 -8.77 -1.22 10.14
C LYS A 100 -7.77 -0.28 9.45
N SER A 101 -7.87 -0.14 8.12
CA SER A 101 -7.01 0.77 7.35
C SER A 101 -7.37 2.24 7.60
N ALA A 102 -8.65 2.58 7.65
CA ALA A 102 -9.15 3.93 7.91
C ALA A 102 -8.92 4.39 9.36
N GLU A 103 -8.86 3.47 10.33
CA GLU A 103 -8.47 3.81 11.72
C GLU A 103 -6.97 4.15 11.83
N ALA A 104 -6.17 3.68 10.87
CA ALA A 104 -4.72 3.86 10.81
C ALA A 104 -3.99 3.63 12.14
N ALA A 105 -4.47 2.68 12.96
CA ALA A 105 -3.93 2.38 14.28
C ALA A 105 -2.41 2.07 14.23
N TRP A 106 -1.93 1.52 13.11
CA TRP A 106 -0.51 1.26 12.84
C TRP A 106 0.38 2.52 12.83
N LEU A 107 -0.17 3.69 12.50
CA LEU A 107 0.54 4.97 12.60
C LEU A 107 0.73 5.41 14.05
N SER A 108 -0.04 4.86 15.00
CA SER A 108 0.07 5.21 16.42
C SER A 108 1.50 4.99 16.94
N PRO A 109 2.07 5.93 17.71
CA PRO A 109 3.36 5.73 18.37
C PRO A 109 3.38 4.51 19.31
N ALA A 110 2.22 4.08 19.80
CA ALA A 110 2.09 2.92 20.68
C ALA A 110 2.38 1.57 19.98
N ASN A 111 2.35 1.53 18.64
CA ASN A 111 2.65 0.33 17.89
C ASN A 111 4.16 0.20 17.67
N ASN A 112 4.75 -0.74 18.38
CA ASN A 112 6.17 -1.08 18.29
C ASN A 112 6.40 -2.11 17.18
N PHE A 113 6.73 -1.63 15.99
CA PHE A 113 7.17 -2.48 14.90
C PHE A 113 8.69 -2.62 14.94
N ARG A 114 9.19 -3.84 14.68
CA ARG A 114 10.62 -4.09 14.49
C ARG A 114 11.18 -3.29 13.33
N ARG A 115 10.38 -3.22 12.26
CA ARG A 115 10.74 -2.66 10.97
C ARG A 115 9.48 -2.36 10.18
N ILE A 116 9.55 -1.35 9.33
CA ILE A 116 8.54 -0.99 8.34
C ILE A 116 9.10 -1.25 6.95
N GLU A 117 8.34 -1.93 6.11
CA GLU A 117 8.61 -2.11 4.70
C GLU A 117 7.58 -1.33 3.88
N LEU A 118 8.00 -0.24 3.23
CA LEU A 118 7.15 0.58 2.37
C LEU A 118 7.16 0.01 0.95
N VAL A 119 5.98 -0.37 0.46
CA VAL A 119 5.79 -0.90 -0.90
C VAL A 119 5.73 0.24 -1.91
N THR A 120 6.42 0.09 -3.04
CA THR A 120 6.31 1.01 -4.19
C THR A 120 5.43 0.43 -5.30
N THR A 121 4.89 1.29 -6.16
CA THR A 121 4.14 0.86 -7.34
C THR A 121 5.01 0.01 -8.25
N SER A 122 6.26 0.43 -8.51
CA SER A 122 7.20 -0.33 -9.34
C SER A 122 7.42 -1.77 -8.85
N PHE A 123 7.41 -2.00 -7.53
CA PHE A 123 7.50 -3.33 -6.94
C PHE A 123 6.28 -4.18 -7.24
N LEU A 124 5.08 -3.60 -7.11
CA LEU A 124 3.83 -4.30 -7.39
C LEU A 124 3.60 -4.56 -8.88
N ASN A 125 4.19 -3.73 -9.73
CA ASN A 125 4.14 -3.87 -11.18
C ASN A 125 5.00 -5.01 -11.71
N GLU A 126 5.99 -5.48 -10.96
CA GLU A 126 6.78 -6.66 -11.33
C GLU A 126 6.07 -7.94 -10.86
N PRO A 127 5.38 -8.69 -11.74
CA PRO A 127 4.45 -9.73 -11.31
C PRO A 127 5.13 -10.88 -10.55
N LEU A 128 6.36 -11.22 -10.94
CA LEU A 128 7.14 -12.27 -10.29
C LEU A 128 7.61 -11.85 -8.89
N LEU A 129 8.02 -10.60 -8.73
CA LEU A 129 8.49 -10.05 -7.47
C LEU A 129 7.31 -9.88 -6.50
N ALA A 130 6.27 -9.19 -6.94
CA ALA A 130 5.05 -8.95 -6.19
C ALA A 130 4.36 -10.26 -5.80
N GLY A 131 4.14 -11.17 -6.77
CA GLY A 131 3.45 -12.43 -6.53
C GLY A 131 4.14 -13.30 -5.49
N LYS A 132 5.48 -13.34 -5.50
CA LYS A 132 6.26 -14.10 -4.51
C LYS A 132 6.19 -13.48 -3.12
N ALA A 133 6.31 -12.16 -3.03
CA ALA A 133 6.24 -11.45 -1.75
C ALA A 133 4.84 -11.60 -1.12
N ILE A 134 3.79 -11.38 -1.92
CA ILE A 134 2.39 -11.55 -1.48
C ILE A 134 2.13 -13.00 -1.04
N GLY A 135 2.65 -13.99 -1.78
CA GLY A 135 2.57 -15.39 -1.38
C GLY A 135 3.20 -15.64 -0.01
N SER A 136 4.42 -15.14 0.20
CA SER A 136 5.13 -15.26 1.49
C SER A 136 4.40 -14.56 2.63
N TRP A 137 3.85 -13.36 2.41
CA TRP A 137 3.07 -12.64 3.42
C TRP A 137 1.76 -13.38 3.74
N THR A 138 1.14 -13.99 2.74
CA THR A 138 -0.08 -14.79 2.91
C THR A 138 0.19 -16.05 3.73
N GLU A 139 1.29 -16.75 3.48
CA GLU A 139 1.70 -17.89 4.30
C GLU A 139 1.98 -17.47 5.74
N ALA A 140 2.69 -16.36 5.96
CA ALA A 140 2.95 -15.84 7.30
C ALA A 140 1.66 -15.45 8.06
N ALA A 141 0.70 -14.85 7.36
CA ALA A 141 -0.61 -14.51 7.93
C ALA A 141 -1.39 -15.77 8.33
N ARG A 142 -1.40 -16.80 7.48
CA ARG A 142 -2.07 -18.09 7.76
C ARG A 142 -1.43 -18.83 8.93
N GLN A 143 -0.10 -18.89 8.98
CA GLN A 143 0.63 -19.55 10.08
C GLN A 143 0.37 -18.86 11.43
N SER A 144 0.25 -17.53 11.43
CA SER A 144 -0.08 -16.76 12.64
C SER A 144 -1.50 -17.07 13.15
N GLY A 145 -2.46 -17.31 12.25
CA GLY A 145 -3.82 -17.73 12.60
C GLY A 145 -3.94 -19.18 13.09
N ALA A 146 -3.08 -20.08 12.60
CA ALA A 146 -3.05 -21.49 13.04
C ALA A 146 -2.39 -21.66 14.43
N ALA A 147 -1.30 -20.92 14.70
CA ALA A 147 -0.63 -20.96 16.00
C ALA A 147 -1.54 -20.47 17.15
N THR A 148 -2.44 -19.53 16.87
CA THR A 148 -3.38 -18.99 17.86
C THR A 148 -4.52 -19.95 18.22
N SER A 149 -4.83 -20.94 17.37
CA SER A 149 -5.87 -21.93 17.65
C SER A 149 -5.37 -23.14 18.44
N GLN A 150 -4.06 -23.44 18.41
CA GLN A 150 -3.45 -24.51 19.22
C GLN A 150 -3.14 -24.08 20.66
N ASP A 151 -2.77 -22.81 20.90
CA ASP A 151 -2.53 -22.28 22.26
C ASP A 151 -3.81 -22.15 23.10
N ALA A 152 -5.00 -22.12 22.47
CA ALA A 152 -6.27 -21.96 23.18
C ALA A 152 -6.75 -23.23 23.90
N GLY A 153 -6.15 -24.39 23.64
CA GLY A 153 -6.57 -25.67 24.19
C GLY A 153 -5.80 -26.15 25.42
N ASN A 154 -4.67 -25.52 25.81
CA ASN A 154 -3.71 -26.24 26.65
C ASN A 154 -2.81 -25.38 27.56
N THR A 155 -3.36 -24.45 28.36
CA THR A 155 -2.58 -23.86 29.48
C THR A 155 -3.46 -23.46 30.66
N ARG A 156 -3.79 -24.43 31.51
CA ARG A 156 -4.05 -24.20 32.94
C ARG A 156 -2.78 -24.68 33.64
N ASN A 157 -2.02 -23.74 34.22
CA ASN A 157 -0.67 -23.88 34.79
C ASN A 157 0.49 -23.71 33.80
N GLN A 158 0.95 -22.46 33.65
CA GLN A 158 2.38 -22.20 33.73
C GLN A 158 2.63 -20.73 34.10
N HIS A 159 3.63 -20.57 34.96
CA HIS A 159 4.04 -19.34 35.58
C HIS A 159 4.40 -18.26 34.56
N SER A 160 4.14 -17.03 34.98
CA SER A 160 4.60 -15.78 34.41
C SER A 160 6.08 -15.82 34.01
N ASP A 161 6.36 -16.05 32.74
CA ASP A 161 7.58 -15.57 32.11
C ASP A 161 7.29 -14.35 31.22
N LYS A 162 8.22 -13.43 31.37
CA LYS A 162 8.18 -12.00 31.12
C LYS A 162 8.44 -11.74 29.63
N TYR A 163 7.46 -11.21 28.91
CA TYR A 163 7.59 -10.49 27.63
C TYR A 163 8.40 -11.18 26.50
N ASP A 164 7.87 -12.24 25.89
CA ASP A 164 8.18 -12.50 24.47
C ASP A 164 7.31 -11.57 23.61
N CYS A 165 7.70 -10.29 23.58
CA CYS A 165 7.19 -9.32 22.62
C CYS A 165 7.74 -9.69 21.23
N HIS A 166 7.06 -10.60 20.54
CA HIS A 166 7.44 -10.91 19.16
C HIS A 166 7.33 -9.64 18.30
N GLU A 167 8.49 -9.23 17.82
CA GLU A 167 8.75 -8.00 17.09
C GLU A 167 8.14 -8.07 15.67
N THR A 168 6.93 -7.51 15.49
CA THR A 168 6.17 -7.58 14.22
C THR A 168 6.79 -6.72 13.11
N LEU A 169 6.87 -7.27 11.89
CA LEU A 169 7.18 -6.53 10.66
C LEU A 169 5.90 -5.88 10.09
N ALA A 170 5.90 -4.57 9.87
CA ALA A 170 4.82 -3.88 9.18
C ALA A 170 5.14 -3.73 7.68
N VAL A 171 4.30 -4.28 6.81
CA VAL A 171 4.37 -4.06 5.35
C VAL A 171 3.30 -3.03 5.00
N VAL A 172 3.74 -1.83 4.60
CA VAL A 172 2.86 -0.69 4.33
C VAL A 172 2.69 -0.53 2.83
N VAL A 173 1.44 -0.61 2.36
CA VAL A 173 1.04 -0.37 0.97
C VAL A 173 0.33 0.99 0.90
N PRO A 174 0.95 2.01 0.29
CA PRO A 174 0.28 3.28 0.03
C PRO A 174 -0.99 3.10 -0.80
N PHE A 175 -2.02 3.91 -0.52
CA PHE A 175 -3.22 3.94 -1.35
C PHE A 175 -2.85 4.25 -2.80
N THR A 176 -1.88 5.14 -3.02
CA THR A 176 -1.41 5.47 -4.38
C THR A 176 -0.84 4.31 -5.15
N CYS A 177 -0.21 3.33 -4.50
CA CYS A 177 0.27 2.14 -5.18
C CYS A 177 -0.90 1.29 -5.71
N LEU A 178 -1.96 1.14 -4.91
CA LEU A 178 -3.17 0.42 -5.32
C LEU A 178 -3.92 1.19 -6.43
N PHE A 179 -4.04 2.51 -6.27
CA PHE A 179 -4.65 3.41 -7.23
C PHE A 179 -3.93 3.35 -8.59
N GLN A 180 -2.59 3.39 -8.58
CA GLN A 180 -1.79 3.33 -9.79
C GLN A 180 -1.91 1.97 -10.49
N LEU A 181 -1.84 0.86 -9.75
CA LEU A 181 -2.12 -0.48 -10.31
C LEU A 181 -3.50 -0.55 -10.99
N ARG A 182 -4.51 0.05 -10.36
CA ARG A 182 -5.88 0.09 -10.90
C ARG A 182 -5.94 0.91 -12.18
N SER A 183 -5.31 2.09 -12.19
CA SER A 183 -5.25 2.96 -13.37
C SER A 183 -4.57 2.27 -14.57
N GLU A 184 -3.52 1.50 -14.29
CA GLU A 184 -2.73 0.81 -15.30
C GLU A 184 -3.35 -0.50 -15.78
N ALA A 185 -4.30 -1.05 -15.00
CA ALA A 185 -5.10 -2.19 -15.40
C ALA A 185 -6.29 -1.78 -16.29
N PHE A 186 -6.84 -0.59 -16.07
CA PHE A 186 -7.95 -0.02 -16.84
C PHE A 186 -7.51 1.31 -17.48
N PRO A 187 -6.82 1.26 -18.63
CA PRO A 187 -6.42 2.48 -19.31
C PRO A 187 -7.65 3.30 -19.64
N ARG A 188 -7.51 4.61 -19.49
CA ARG A 188 -8.56 5.56 -19.82
C ARG A 188 -8.82 5.48 -21.32
N ALA A 189 -10.08 5.49 -21.74
CA ALA A 189 -10.38 5.84 -23.12
C ALA A 189 -9.84 7.26 -23.32
N LEU A 190 -8.85 7.43 -24.18
CA LEU A 190 -8.34 8.73 -24.59
C LEU A 190 -9.53 9.57 -25.05
N THR A 191 -10.03 10.45 -24.19
CA THR A 191 -10.85 11.56 -24.65
C THR A 191 -9.91 12.44 -25.44
N THR A 192 -10.09 12.42 -26.74
CA THR A 192 -9.43 13.26 -27.74
C THR A 192 -9.38 14.70 -27.26
N ARG A 193 -8.26 15.11 -26.65
CA ARG A 193 -7.84 16.49 -26.51
C ARG A 193 -6.36 16.53 -26.82
N GLY A 194 -6.05 17.24 -27.90
CA GLY A 194 -4.83 17.09 -28.67
C GLY A 194 -3.54 17.53 -27.99
N ASN A 195 -2.50 17.36 -28.80
CA ASN A 195 -1.08 17.67 -28.64
C ASN A 195 -0.24 16.51 -28.10
N ASP A 196 0.37 15.78 -29.04
CA ASP A 196 1.78 15.34 -29.08
C ASP A 196 2.44 14.77 -27.81
N ALA A 197 1.66 14.26 -26.87
CA ALA A 197 2.17 13.30 -25.88
C ALA A 197 2.09 11.92 -26.53
N ALA A 198 3.24 11.27 -26.68
CA ALA A 198 3.37 9.90 -27.18
C ALA A 198 2.24 9.01 -26.62
N PRO A 199 1.63 8.13 -27.44
CA PRO A 199 0.55 7.28 -26.97
C PRO A 199 1.04 6.57 -25.72
N GLU A 200 0.36 6.74 -24.58
CA GLU A 200 0.57 5.89 -23.41
C GLU A 200 0.59 4.46 -23.94
N GLU A 201 1.77 3.82 -23.93
CA GLU A 201 1.98 2.52 -24.54
C GLU A 201 0.85 1.61 -24.06
N ALA A 202 -0.03 1.23 -24.98
CA ALA A 202 -1.24 0.50 -24.65
C ALA A 202 -0.80 -0.84 -24.07
N ARG A 203 -0.71 -0.89 -22.74
CA ARG A 203 -0.15 -2.03 -22.02
C ARG A 203 -0.83 -3.31 -22.44
N SER A 204 -0.06 -4.38 -22.61
CA SER A 204 -0.60 -5.65 -23.09
C SER A 204 -1.74 -6.16 -22.20
N LEU A 205 -2.68 -6.91 -22.78
CA LEU A 205 -3.76 -7.55 -22.00
C LEU A 205 -3.20 -8.42 -20.87
N GLN A 206 -2.06 -9.08 -21.11
CA GLN A 206 -1.37 -9.89 -20.11
C GLN A 206 -0.91 -9.04 -18.92
N GLU A 207 -0.28 -7.90 -19.15
CA GLU A 207 0.15 -7.03 -18.06
C GLU A 207 -1.04 -6.44 -17.28
N ARG A 208 -2.13 -6.06 -17.97
CA ARG A 208 -3.34 -5.59 -17.30
C ARG A 208 -3.92 -6.65 -16.38
N ARG A 209 -4.02 -7.89 -16.87
CA ARG A 209 -4.44 -9.05 -16.06
C ARG A 209 -3.49 -9.31 -14.90
N ALA A 210 -2.18 -9.15 -15.09
CA ALA A 210 -1.21 -9.29 -14.01
C ALA A 210 -1.44 -8.25 -12.90
N ARG A 211 -1.71 -6.99 -13.25
CA ARG A 211 -2.02 -5.92 -12.27
C ARG A 211 -3.31 -6.20 -11.50
N LEU A 212 -4.37 -6.65 -12.18
CA LEU A 212 -5.61 -7.08 -11.53
C LEU A 212 -5.39 -8.28 -10.61
N SER A 213 -4.56 -9.24 -11.03
CA SER A 213 -4.19 -10.37 -10.18
C SER A 213 -3.45 -9.91 -8.94
N THR A 214 -2.48 -8.99 -9.06
CA THR A 214 -1.76 -8.42 -7.91
C THR A 214 -2.72 -7.72 -6.94
N LEU A 215 -3.62 -6.88 -7.45
CA LEU A 215 -4.66 -6.21 -6.65
C LEU A 215 -5.56 -7.23 -5.93
N SER A 216 -6.01 -8.27 -6.64
CA SER A 216 -6.86 -9.31 -6.09
C SER A 216 -6.13 -10.11 -4.99
N SER A 217 -4.85 -10.43 -5.17
CA SER A 217 -4.07 -11.14 -4.17
C SER A 217 -3.80 -10.29 -2.92
N LEU A 218 -3.53 -8.99 -3.07
CA LEU A 218 -3.44 -8.07 -1.94
C LEU A 218 -4.76 -7.96 -1.18
N HIS A 219 -5.88 -7.86 -1.90
CA HIS A 219 -7.21 -7.82 -1.30
C HIS A 219 -7.49 -9.09 -0.47
N GLN A 220 -7.22 -10.27 -1.04
CA GLN A 220 -7.37 -11.54 -0.33
C GLN A 220 -6.47 -11.64 0.92
N LEU A 221 -5.23 -11.18 0.84
CA LEU A 221 -4.31 -11.15 1.98
C LEU A 221 -4.87 -10.26 3.12
N MET A 222 -5.38 -9.08 2.79
CA MET A 222 -6.01 -8.20 3.78
C MET A 222 -7.25 -8.84 4.42
N GLN A 223 -8.08 -9.52 3.63
CA GLN A 223 -9.23 -10.26 4.14
C GLN A 223 -8.80 -11.37 5.13
N ILE A 224 -7.80 -12.18 4.76
CA ILE A 224 -7.26 -13.23 5.62
C ILE A 224 -6.80 -12.63 6.95
N GLN A 225 -6.04 -11.54 6.92
CA GLN A 225 -5.50 -10.92 8.11
C GLN A 225 -6.60 -10.40 9.06
N CYS A 226 -7.70 -9.87 8.52
CA CYS A 226 -8.82 -9.39 9.34
C CYS A 226 -9.67 -10.51 9.94
N CYS A 227 -9.76 -11.67 9.26
CA CYS A 227 -10.45 -12.84 9.80
C CYS A 227 -9.66 -13.54 10.92
N SER A 228 -8.35 -13.32 11.04
CA SER A 228 -7.47 -14.00 12.00
C SER A 228 -7.40 -13.38 13.41
N GLY A 229 -8.40 -12.60 13.84
CA GLY A 229 -8.55 -12.24 15.27
C GLY A 229 -7.50 -11.30 15.88
N GLY A 230 -6.77 -10.53 15.05
CA GLY A 230 -6.05 -9.34 15.51
C GLY A 230 -4.67 -9.53 16.14
N ARG A 231 -4.10 -10.74 16.21
CA ARG A 231 -2.72 -10.95 16.70
C ARG A 231 -1.85 -11.68 15.66
N MET A 232 -1.29 -10.90 14.74
CA MET A 232 -0.21 -11.38 13.87
C MET A 232 1.10 -11.33 14.66
N ARG A 233 1.79 -12.47 14.79
CA ARG A 233 3.05 -12.55 15.55
C ARG A 233 4.27 -12.11 14.74
N ASN A 234 4.17 -12.14 13.40
CA ASN A 234 5.36 -12.02 12.53
C ASN A 234 5.25 -10.91 11.46
N VAL A 235 4.13 -10.82 10.74
CA VAL A 235 3.95 -9.87 9.63
C VAL A 235 2.55 -9.26 9.69
N GLU A 236 2.48 -7.95 9.60
CA GLU A 236 1.23 -7.20 9.46
C GLU A 236 1.25 -6.42 8.14
N LEU A 237 0.40 -6.81 7.18
CA LEU A 237 0.13 -6.04 5.98
C LEU A 237 -0.86 -4.92 6.31
N VAL A 238 -0.53 -3.71 5.91
CA VAL A 238 -1.29 -2.51 6.21
C VAL A 238 -1.45 -1.67 4.96
N VAL A 239 -2.65 -1.16 4.74
CA VAL A 239 -2.91 -0.17 3.69
C VAL A 239 -2.91 1.23 4.31
N TRP A 240 -2.10 2.13 3.77
CA TRP A 240 -2.16 3.54 4.11
C TRP A 240 -3.40 4.14 3.44
N SER A 241 -4.39 4.52 4.25
CA SER A 241 -5.68 4.97 3.70
C SER A 241 -5.55 6.28 2.90
N PRO A 242 -6.44 6.52 1.92
CA PRO A 242 -6.45 7.76 1.13
C PRO A 242 -6.37 9.03 1.97
N VAL A 243 -7.21 9.17 2.99
CA VAL A 243 -7.28 10.36 3.84
C VAL A 243 -6.00 10.52 4.65
N HIS A 244 -5.42 9.45 5.17
CA HIS A 244 -4.14 9.50 5.88
C HIS A 244 -2.98 9.87 4.95
N GLU A 245 -3.01 9.39 3.71
CA GLU A 245 -2.01 9.76 2.70
C GLU A 245 -2.15 11.23 2.31
N PHE A 246 -3.37 11.72 2.11
CA PHE A 246 -3.64 13.15 1.87
C PHE A 246 -3.19 14.02 3.04
N HIS A 247 -3.45 13.60 4.29
CA HIS A 247 -2.93 14.28 5.47
C HIS A 247 -1.41 14.31 5.49
N ALA A 248 -0.75 13.21 5.13
CA ALA A 248 0.70 13.19 5.00
C ALA A 248 1.18 14.22 3.97
N ILE A 249 0.54 14.33 2.80
CA ILE A 249 0.88 15.36 1.79
C ILE A 249 0.64 16.78 2.30
N LEU A 250 -0.39 17.02 3.12
CA LEU A 250 -0.60 18.34 3.75
C LEU A 250 0.55 18.75 4.70
N HIS A 251 1.35 17.80 5.18
CA HIS A 251 2.56 18.09 5.97
C HIS A 251 3.80 18.45 5.13
N LEU A 252 3.68 18.51 3.80
CA LEU A 252 4.79 18.87 2.90
C LEU A 252 5.54 20.13 3.34
N PRO A 253 4.89 21.25 3.76
CA PRO A 253 5.60 22.44 4.23
C PRO A 253 6.41 22.25 5.51
N ARG A 254 6.10 21.22 6.32
CA ARG A 254 6.82 20.89 7.56
C ARG A 254 7.97 19.91 7.31
N VAL A 255 7.79 19.00 6.37
CA VAL A 255 8.81 17.99 6.01
C VAL A 255 9.91 18.62 5.16
N ARG A 256 9.55 19.46 4.18
CA ARG A 256 10.48 20.05 3.19
C ARG A 256 11.67 20.80 3.83
N PRO A 257 11.50 21.65 4.86
CA PRO A 257 12.62 22.38 5.47
C PRO A 257 13.63 21.49 6.20
N GLY A 258 13.23 20.28 6.62
CA GLY A 258 14.11 19.33 7.31
C GLY A 258 15.00 18.51 6.37
N LEU A 259 14.90 18.72 5.05
CA LEU A 259 15.63 17.96 4.04
C LEU A 259 16.72 18.80 3.38
N PRO A 260 17.82 18.18 2.89
CA PRO A 260 18.82 18.92 2.14
C PRO A 260 18.21 19.59 0.89
N LYS A 261 18.62 20.83 0.60
CA LYS A 261 18.10 21.68 -0.49
C LYS A 261 17.85 20.95 -1.83
N PRO A 262 18.80 20.17 -2.38
CA PRO A 262 18.55 19.49 -3.65
C PRO A 262 17.35 18.54 -3.60
N ILE A 263 17.05 17.91 -2.46
CA ILE A 263 15.90 17.01 -2.30
C ILE A 263 14.63 17.81 -2.00
N ALA A 264 14.75 18.83 -1.16
CA ALA A 264 13.64 19.72 -0.81
C ALA A 264 13.00 20.34 -2.07
N ASP A 265 13.79 20.66 -3.10
CA ASP A 265 13.30 21.23 -4.35
C ASP A 265 12.59 20.21 -5.26
N HIS A 266 12.80 18.91 -5.04
CA HIS A 266 12.02 17.87 -5.73
C HIS A 266 10.62 17.71 -5.12
N PHE A 267 10.44 18.05 -3.85
CA PHE A 267 9.18 17.88 -3.12
C PHE A 267 8.28 19.13 -3.23
N THR A 268 7.83 19.39 -4.45
CA THR A 268 6.72 20.32 -4.72
C THR A 268 5.38 19.60 -4.64
N LEU A 269 4.31 20.33 -4.33
CA LEU A 269 2.97 19.74 -4.25
C LEU A 269 2.56 19.07 -5.56
N GLU A 270 2.82 19.74 -6.68
CA GLU A 270 2.59 19.23 -8.03
C GLU A 270 3.32 17.91 -8.27
N ARG A 271 4.62 17.85 -8.00
CA ARG A 271 5.40 16.62 -8.20
C ARG A 271 4.96 15.48 -7.27
N VAL A 272 4.62 15.78 -6.02
CA VAL A 272 4.10 14.78 -5.08
C VAL A 272 2.71 14.29 -5.52
N CYS A 273 1.88 15.13 -6.13
CA CYS A 273 0.56 14.73 -6.63
C CYS A 273 0.61 13.99 -7.97
N GLU A 274 1.57 14.27 -8.84
CA GLU A 274 1.59 13.72 -10.21
C GLU A 274 2.66 12.63 -10.42
N CYS A 275 3.80 12.68 -9.73
CA CYS A 275 4.91 11.73 -9.93
C CYS A 275 4.96 10.68 -8.82
N ASP A 276 4.71 9.42 -9.17
CA ASP A 276 4.74 8.27 -8.25
C ASP A 276 6.07 8.13 -7.51
N VAL A 277 7.20 8.22 -8.21
CA VAL A 277 8.53 8.11 -7.61
C VAL A 277 8.76 9.21 -6.57
N THR A 278 8.38 10.45 -6.90
CA THR A 278 8.51 11.59 -5.98
C THR A 278 7.60 11.42 -4.77
N ARG A 279 6.37 10.97 -4.99
CA ARG A 279 5.40 10.70 -3.93
C ARG A 279 5.86 9.60 -2.99
N CYS A 280 6.32 8.46 -3.51
CA CYS A 280 6.86 7.37 -2.70
C CYS A 280 8.06 7.83 -1.87
N ALA A 281 8.98 8.59 -2.46
CA ALA A 281 10.12 9.15 -1.73
C ALA A 281 9.65 10.11 -0.62
N TYR A 282 8.69 10.99 -0.91
CA TYR A 282 8.11 11.89 0.08
C TYR A 282 7.46 11.11 1.24
N LEU A 283 6.65 10.10 0.96
CA LEU A 283 5.99 9.27 1.97
C LEU A 283 7.02 8.50 2.82
N ALA A 284 8.14 8.05 2.23
CA ALA A 284 9.23 7.42 2.97
C ALA A 284 9.89 8.39 3.97
N HIS A 285 10.16 9.63 3.55
CA HIS A 285 10.68 10.68 4.43
C HIS A 285 9.68 11.05 5.53
N TYR A 286 8.39 11.18 5.19
CA TYR A 286 7.33 11.41 6.17
C TYR A 286 7.25 10.29 7.21
N LEU A 287 7.33 9.02 6.80
CA LEU A 287 7.35 7.87 7.72
C LEU A 287 8.58 7.88 8.62
N THR A 288 9.75 8.20 8.07
CA THR A 288 10.99 8.26 8.87
C THR A 288 10.92 9.37 9.93
N LEU A 289 10.27 10.48 9.62
CA LEU A 289 10.06 11.57 10.58
C LEU A 289 9.02 11.24 11.65
N THR A 290 7.98 10.47 11.31
CA THR A 290 6.89 10.10 12.22
C THR A 290 7.20 8.88 13.07
N LYS A 291 8.04 7.95 12.57
CA LYS A 291 8.47 6.71 13.24
C LYS A 291 9.99 6.69 13.41
N LYS A 292 10.53 7.73 14.08
CA LYS A 292 11.98 8.00 14.19
C LYS A 292 12.85 6.82 14.64
N GLU A 293 12.27 5.89 15.41
CA GLU A 293 12.98 4.75 16.00
C GLU A 293 12.78 3.44 15.24
N THR A 294 11.90 3.42 14.23
CA THR A 294 11.61 2.21 13.47
C THR A 294 12.38 2.19 12.16
N PRO A 295 13.24 1.18 11.92
CA PRO A 295 13.91 1.00 10.63
C PRO A 295 12.89 0.94 9.49
N LEU A 296 13.07 1.79 8.48
CA LEU A 296 12.24 1.81 7.27
C LEU A 296 13.02 1.17 6.12
N VAL A 297 12.40 0.30 5.33
CA VAL A 297 12.97 -0.19 4.08
C VAL A 297 11.99 -0.02 2.94
N LEU A 298 12.48 0.44 1.81
CA LEU A 298 11.68 0.61 0.61
C LEU A 298 11.75 -0.64 -0.28
N LEU A 299 10.59 -1.21 -0.61
CA LEU A 299 10.47 -2.33 -1.54
C LEU A 299 10.30 -1.78 -2.95
N ALA A 300 11.38 -1.83 -3.72
CA ALA A 300 11.45 -1.39 -5.12
C ALA A 300 12.37 -2.31 -5.93
N PRO A 301 12.11 -2.53 -7.23
CA PRO A 301 13.01 -3.27 -8.11
C PRO A 301 14.38 -2.58 -8.22
N GLN A 302 15.42 -3.37 -8.49
CA GLN A 302 16.80 -2.86 -8.60
C GLN A 302 16.93 -1.74 -9.66
N THR A 303 16.19 -1.84 -10.75
CA THR A 303 16.14 -0.85 -11.83
C THR A 303 15.67 0.52 -11.36
N HIS A 304 14.80 0.56 -10.35
CA HIS A 304 14.21 1.81 -9.82
C HIS A 304 14.98 2.35 -8.60
N GLN A 305 15.91 1.59 -8.05
CA GLN A 305 16.71 2.02 -6.88
C GLN A 305 17.59 3.22 -7.19
N ALA A 306 18.10 3.36 -8.42
CA ALA A 306 18.93 4.50 -8.80
C ALA A 306 18.15 5.82 -8.73
N ALA A 307 16.93 5.86 -9.27
CA ALA A 307 16.06 7.03 -9.22
C ALA A 307 15.67 7.39 -7.77
N LEU A 308 15.40 6.38 -6.94
CA LEU A 308 15.06 6.57 -5.52
C LEU A 308 16.27 7.03 -4.68
N GLN A 309 17.48 6.61 -5.04
CA GLN A 309 18.73 7.09 -4.42
C GLN A 309 18.99 8.57 -4.72
N GLN A 310 18.59 9.08 -5.89
CA GLN A 310 18.72 10.50 -6.23
C GLN A 310 17.83 11.40 -5.36
N LEU A 311 16.71 10.89 -4.87
CA LEU A 311 15.81 11.57 -3.92
C LEU A 311 16.27 11.41 -2.45
N ALA A 312 17.51 10.94 -2.27
CA ALA A 312 18.21 10.75 -1.00
C ALA A 312 17.33 10.16 0.10
N ILE A 313 16.54 9.14 -0.26
CA ILE A 313 15.94 8.26 0.73
C ILE A 313 17.13 7.69 1.51
N MET A 314 17.32 8.20 2.74
CA MET A 314 18.62 8.22 3.39
C MET A 314 19.26 6.82 3.40
N GLY A 315 20.59 6.73 3.40
CA GLY A 315 21.33 5.47 3.40
C GLY A 315 21.03 4.51 4.57
N ASN A 316 20.21 4.93 5.55
CA ASN A 316 19.66 4.08 6.60
C ASN A 316 18.34 3.41 6.20
N CYS A 317 17.62 3.97 5.22
CA CYS A 317 16.36 3.47 4.65
C CYS A 317 16.57 2.65 3.36
N ILE A 318 17.64 2.95 2.61
CA ILE A 318 18.16 2.12 1.52
C ILE A 318 19.44 1.47 2.02
N SER A 319 19.31 0.38 2.76
CA SER A 319 20.44 -0.48 3.01
C SER A 319 20.97 -1.02 1.67
N LYS A 320 22.09 -0.48 1.18
CA LYS A 320 22.98 -1.14 0.20
C LYS A 320 23.57 -2.45 0.76
N ARG A 321 23.25 -2.85 1.98
CA ARG A 321 23.49 -4.22 2.43
C ARG A 321 22.34 -5.08 1.90
N SER A 322 22.68 -5.97 0.96
CA SER A 322 22.21 -7.35 1.07
C SER A 322 22.13 -7.69 2.56
N SER A 323 20.93 -7.95 3.07
CA SER A 323 20.68 -8.37 4.44
C SER A 323 21.44 -9.67 4.74
N CYS A 324 22.74 -9.58 5.04
CA CYS A 324 23.60 -10.73 5.33
C CYS A 324 25.01 -10.35 5.84
N LYS A 325 25.20 -9.25 6.58
CA LYS A 325 26.54 -8.94 7.16
C LYS A 325 26.60 -8.52 8.63
N VAL A 326 25.47 -8.39 9.35
CA VAL A 326 25.52 -8.06 10.79
C VAL A 326 25.31 -9.28 11.70
N GLU A 327 24.89 -10.42 11.16
CA GLU A 327 24.84 -11.70 11.91
C GLU A 327 26.10 -12.57 11.69
N ALA A 328 27.13 -12.04 11.03
CA ALA A 328 28.33 -12.80 10.66
C ALA A 328 29.37 -13.00 11.77
N GLN A 329 29.12 -12.51 13.01
CA GLN A 329 30.06 -12.69 14.12
C GLN A 329 29.54 -13.59 15.26
N HIS A 330 28.30 -14.09 15.20
CA HIS A 330 27.75 -14.94 16.27
C HIS A 330 27.10 -16.27 15.85
N GLN A 331 27.22 -16.70 14.60
CA GLN A 331 26.71 -18.02 14.18
C GLN A 331 27.74 -18.81 13.37
N SER A 332 28.84 -19.17 14.01
CA SER A 332 29.52 -20.42 13.66
C SER A 332 28.64 -21.59 14.12
N ARG A 333 28.23 -22.44 13.17
CA ARG A 333 27.32 -23.60 13.31
C ARG A 333 25.83 -23.27 13.11
N LEU A 334 25.38 -23.31 11.85
CA LEU A 334 24.41 -24.28 11.33
C LEU A 334 24.17 -23.99 9.85
N LYS A 335 24.29 -25.02 9.01
CA LYS A 335 24.10 -24.94 7.55
C LYS A 335 22.60 -24.80 7.26
N ASP A 336 22.11 -23.58 7.10
CA ASP A 336 20.90 -23.38 6.32
C ASP A 336 20.86 -22.02 5.63
N ALA A 337 20.83 -22.05 4.29
CA ALA A 337 20.77 -20.84 3.48
C ALA A 337 19.40 -20.18 3.61
N SER A 338 19.38 -18.87 3.89
CA SER A 338 18.15 -18.10 4.05
C SER A 338 17.24 -18.18 2.83
N VAL A 339 15.93 -18.20 3.10
CA VAL A 339 14.85 -18.36 2.11
C VAL A 339 14.95 -17.33 0.98
N HIS A 340 15.38 -16.09 1.28
CA HIS A 340 15.61 -15.04 0.28
C HIS A 340 16.74 -15.38 -0.70
N ARG A 341 17.82 -16.04 -0.25
CA ARG A 341 18.95 -16.44 -1.12
C ARG A 341 18.60 -17.67 -1.97
N LYS A 342 17.86 -18.63 -1.40
CA LYS A 342 17.24 -19.74 -2.16
C LYS A 342 16.25 -19.19 -3.19
N ALA A 343 15.52 -18.12 -2.85
CA ALA A 343 14.58 -17.44 -3.73
C ALA A 343 15.23 -16.69 -4.91
N VAL A 344 16.27 -15.91 -4.67
CA VAL A 344 16.99 -15.16 -5.73
C VAL A 344 17.75 -16.11 -6.65
N SER A 345 18.35 -17.18 -6.11
CA SER A 345 19.01 -18.21 -6.91
C SER A 345 18.03 -19.07 -7.71
N SER A 346 16.85 -19.35 -7.18
CA SER A 346 15.80 -20.06 -7.91
C SER A 346 15.17 -19.19 -9.02
N CYS A 347 14.89 -17.91 -8.74
CA CYS A 347 14.39 -16.98 -9.75
C CYS A 347 15.39 -16.73 -10.88
N SER A 348 16.68 -16.57 -10.57
CA SER A 348 17.71 -16.45 -11.61
C SER A 348 17.86 -17.73 -12.45
N LYS A 349 17.69 -18.91 -11.85
CA LYS A 349 17.64 -20.19 -12.60
C LYS A 349 16.39 -20.31 -13.47
N LEU A 350 15.23 -19.87 -12.99
CA LEU A 350 13.98 -19.90 -13.75
C LEU A 350 14.03 -18.93 -14.94
N VAL A 351 14.53 -17.71 -14.73
CA VAL A 351 14.72 -16.71 -15.79
C VAL A 351 15.65 -17.26 -16.88
N ARG A 352 16.78 -17.89 -16.49
CA ARG A 352 17.70 -18.53 -17.46
C ARG A 352 17.04 -19.65 -18.26
N ARG A 353 16.14 -20.43 -17.65
CA ARG A 353 15.40 -21.50 -18.31
C ARG A 353 14.32 -20.97 -19.26
N MET A 354 13.67 -19.86 -18.89
CA MET A 354 12.69 -19.22 -19.77
C MET A 354 13.37 -18.55 -20.97
N THR A 355 14.50 -17.88 -20.78
CA THR A 355 15.26 -17.31 -21.91
C THR A 355 15.84 -18.38 -22.83
N THR A 356 16.32 -19.51 -22.31
CA THR A 356 16.72 -20.65 -23.18
C THR A 356 15.53 -21.27 -23.91
N ARG A 357 14.35 -21.36 -23.27
CA ARG A 357 13.15 -21.85 -23.92
C ARG A 357 12.64 -20.89 -25.00
N GLU A 358 12.70 -19.59 -24.75
CA GLU A 358 12.34 -18.56 -25.73
C GLU A 358 13.31 -18.56 -26.92
N GLU A 359 14.60 -18.69 -26.67
CA GLU A 359 15.63 -18.79 -27.71
C GLU A 359 15.46 -20.08 -28.55
N ASN A 360 15.19 -21.22 -27.92
CA ASN A 360 14.90 -22.46 -28.64
C ASN A 360 13.63 -22.36 -29.50
N LEU A 361 12.61 -21.67 -29.02
CA LEU A 361 11.39 -21.43 -29.80
C LEU A 361 11.66 -20.49 -30.99
N ARG A 362 12.53 -19.49 -30.83
CA ARG A 362 12.96 -18.63 -31.94
C ARG A 362 13.75 -19.42 -32.98
N GLN A 363 14.66 -20.30 -32.56
CA GLN A 363 15.46 -21.14 -33.45
C GLN A 363 14.62 -22.20 -34.20
N MET A 364 13.49 -22.63 -33.63
CA MET A 364 12.54 -23.52 -34.31
C MET A 364 11.60 -22.81 -35.30
N MET A 365 11.48 -21.47 -35.22
CA MET A 365 10.54 -20.69 -36.03
C MET A 365 11.21 -19.87 -37.14
N VAL A 366 12.52 -20.02 -37.34
CA VAL A 366 13.24 -19.49 -38.50
C VAL A 366 13.48 -20.65 -39.48
N PRO A 367 12.92 -20.63 -40.70
CA PRO A 367 13.22 -21.60 -41.75
C PRO A 367 14.68 -21.54 -42.22
#